data_AF-A0A6P2FPI8-F1
#
_entry.id   AF-A0A6P2FPI8-F1
#
_cell.length_a   1.000
_cell.length_b   1.000
_cell.length_c   1.000
_cell.angle_alpha   90.00
_cell.angle_beta   90.00
_cell.angle_gamma   90.00
#
_symmetry.space_group_name_H-M   'P 1'
#
loop_
_entity.id
_entity.type
_entity.pdbx_description
1 polymer ?
#
loop_
_entity_poly.entity_id
_entity_poly.type
_entity_poly.pdbx_seq_one_letter_code
_entity_poly.pdbx_strand_id
1 'polypeptide(L)'
;MDSQIASNKRDFLKGTALLGAAASGLAATAGLVPQQALAQSLDSGIRPESTLAKVLKSGVLRVGYAQTGPFFYRNAKTGELGGIYFDAATELAKQMGVKVEFKEVTFQNATVALRRDDYDVFGSALTYTMARAMAVDYIGPIYEVGSLLLVHKDNAGRFKKLEDFNDPGVTFSVVSGGSEEPRIPILFPKAKLITTTGQAELGAEPVRARKSDVWMSSQVAVQLMAKRVNWAVAFNPEHPIDRRPSSWAVRYGDYEWKNFLDFWAGFLRTNGETERLMKIHMERLGSA
;
A
#
# COMPACT_ATOMS: atom_id res chain seq x y z
N MET A 1 -5.90 21.48 -27.73
CA MET A 1 -7.30 21.93 -27.55
C MET A 1 -7.56 21.86 -26.07
N ASP A 2 -7.27 22.98 -25.41
CA ASP A 2 -7.33 23.13 -23.97
C ASP A 2 -8.78 23.04 -23.48
N SER A 3 -9.04 22.21 -22.49
CA SER A 3 -10.16 22.44 -21.59
C SER A 3 -9.68 22.23 -20.15
N GLN A 4 -9.31 23.35 -19.53
CA GLN A 4 -9.15 23.46 -18.09
C GLN A 4 -10.49 23.10 -17.43
N ILE A 5 -10.57 21.92 -16.81
CA ILE A 5 -11.61 21.65 -15.82
C ILE A 5 -11.05 22.16 -14.50
N ALA A 6 -11.46 23.37 -14.12
CA ALA A 6 -11.20 23.94 -12.81
C ALA A 6 -11.84 23.03 -11.74
N SER A 7 -11.01 22.31 -10.99
CA SER A 7 -11.46 21.42 -9.91
C SER A 7 -11.89 22.26 -8.70
N ASN A 8 -13.19 22.51 -8.57
CA ASN A 8 -13.76 23.04 -7.34
C ASN A 8 -14.20 21.87 -6.45
N LYS A 9 -13.82 21.90 -5.16
CA LYS A 9 -14.08 20.83 -4.15
C LYS A 9 -15.56 20.48 -3.90
N ARG A 10 -16.50 21.08 -4.65
CA ARG A 10 -17.95 21.01 -4.43
C ARG A 10 -18.72 20.24 -5.51
N ASP A 11 -18.09 19.88 -6.63
CA ASP A 11 -18.82 19.32 -7.79
C ASP A 11 -19.03 17.79 -7.74
N PHE A 12 -18.43 17.09 -6.78
CA PHE A 12 -18.64 15.65 -6.58
C PHE A 12 -20.00 15.32 -5.94
N LEU A 13 -20.67 16.27 -5.27
CA LEU A 13 -21.87 16.00 -4.46
C LEU A 13 -23.21 16.12 -5.19
N LYS A 14 -23.24 16.37 -6.50
CA LYS A 14 -24.50 16.59 -7.25
C LYS A 14 -24.92 15.42 -8.16
N GLY A 15 -24.26 14.27 -8.04
CA GLY A 15 -24.46 13.12 -8.93
C GLY A 15 -25.46 12.07 -8.49
N THR A 16 -26.46 12.34 -7.64
CA THR A 16 -27.63 11.46 -7.44
C THR A 16 -28.77 12.25 -6.77
N ALA A 17 -29.61 12.90 -7.58
CA ALA A 17 -30.93 13.34 -7.15
C ALA A 17 -31.96 12.42 -7.82
N LEU A 18 -32.48 11.44 -7.07
CA LEU A 18 -33.76 10.81 -7.37
C LEU A 18 -34.75 11.20 -6.27
N LEU A 19 -35.92 11.59 -6.75
CA LEU A 19 -37.04 12.23 -6.05
C LEU A 19 -37.63 11.37 -4.93
N GLY A 20 -38.04 12.02 -3.83
CA GLY A 20 -38.92 11.47 -2.79
C GLY A 20 -39.09 12.44 -1.62
N ALA A 21 -40.32 12.82 -1.31
CA ALA A 21 -40.67 14.02 -0.53
C ALA A 21 -40.48 13.95 1.00
N ALA A 22 -40.16 15.13 1.56
CA ALA A 22 -40.34 15.70 2.91
C ALA A 22 -40.91 14.87 4.08
N ALA A 23 -40.22 14.92 5.23
CA ALA A 23 -40.70 15.60 6.44
C ALA A 23 -39.62 15.70 7.54
N SER A 24 -39.72 16.78 8.30
CA SER A 24 -38.88 17.35 9.37
C SER A 24 -38.52 16.45 10.56
N GLY A 25 -37.28 16.59 11.07
CA GLY A 25 -36.90 16.17 12.43
C GLY A 25 -35.38 16.07 12.64
N LEU A 26 -34.79 17.04 13.36
CA LEU A 26 -33.41 16.98 13.86
C LEU A 26 -33.31 15.93 14.99
N ALA A 27 -32.55 14.85 14.78
CA ALA A 27 -31.98 14.03 15.84
C ALA A 27 -30.71 13.33 15.33
N ALA A 28 -29.68 13.27 16.18
CA ALA A 28 -28.35 12.74 15.89
C ALA A 28 -28.37 11.29 15.36
N THR A 29 -27.73 11.04 14.21
CA THR A 29 -27.58 9.70 13.63
C THR A 29 -26.10 9.29 13.56
N ALA A 30 -25.50 9.08 14.73
CA ALA A 30 -24.37 8.16 14.82
C ALA A 30 -24.93 6.73 14.86
N GLY A 31 -24.76 5.94 13.80
CA GLY A 31 -24.88 4.48 13.88
C GLY A 31 -25.97 3.76 13.08
N LEU A 32 -26.51 4.34 12.00
CA LEU A 32 -27.35 3.58 11.06
C LEU A 32 -26.56 3.31 9.78
N VAL A 33 -25.85 2.18 9.72
CA VAL A 33 -25.81 1.44 8.45
C VAL A 33 -27.28 1.26 8.06
N PRO A 34 -27.73 1.61 6.84
CA PRO A 34 -29.11 1.39 6.47
C PRO A 34 -29.40 -0.09 6.69
N GLN A 35 -30.29 -0.42 7.62
CA GLN A 35 -30.70 -1.80 7.91
C GLN A 35 -31.19 -2.53 6.64
N GLN A 36 -31.57 -1.75 5.62
CA GLN A 36 -31.85 -2.17 4.25
C GLN A 36 -30.64 -2.77 3.51
N ALA A 37 -29.42 -2.25 3.68
CA ALA A 37 -28.22 -2.79 3.02
C ALA A 37 -27.81 -4.17 3.57
N LEU A 38 -27.99 -4.39 4.88
CA LEU A 38 -27.77 -5.71 5.51
C LEU A 38 -28.90 -6.70 5.15
N ALA A 39 -30.15 -6.23 5.04
CA ALA A 39 -31.25 -7.07 4.57
C ALA A 39 -31.09 -7.47 3.09
N GLN A 40 -30.61 -6.55 2.24
CA GLN A 40 -30.32 -6.81 0.83
C GLN A 40 -29.10 -7.72 0.63
N SER A 41 -28.11 -7.73 1.53
CA SER A 41 -26.97 -8.64 1.43
C SER A 41 -27.33 -10.10 1.76
N LEU A 42 -28.40 -10.32 2.53
CA LEU A 42 -28.90 -11.66 2.85
C LEU A 42 -29.69 -12.31 1.71
N ASP A 43 -30.21 -11.51 0.77
CA ASP A 43 -30.96 -11.97 -0.42
C ASP A 43 -30.11 -11.98 -1.71
N SER A 44 -28.88 -11.44 -1.65
CA SER A 44 -27.97 -11.29 -2.80
C SER A 44 -27.06 -12.49 -3.07
N GLY A 45 -27.19 -13.58 -2.30
CA GLY A 45 -26.32 -14.76 -2.40
C GLY A 45 -24.92 -14.57 -1.80
N ILE A 46 -24.67 -13.48 -1.06
CA ILE A 46 -23.44 -13.31 -0.29
C ILE A 46 -23.43 -14.30 0.87
N ARG A 47 -22.39 -15.12 0.95
CA ARG A 47 -22.22 -16.08 2.04
C ARG A 47 -22.13 -15.36 3.41
N PRO A 48 -22.94 -15.75 4.41
CA PRO A 48 -22.93 -15.11 5.74
C PRO A 48 -21.58 -15.16 6.46
N GLU A 49 -20.75 -16.15 6.15
CA GLU A 49 -19.40 -16.33 6.69
C GLU A 49 -18.32 -15.49 5.98
N SER A 50 -18.65 -14.86 4.84
CA SER A 50 -17.74 -13.99 4.11
C SER A 50 -17.32 -12.79 4.95
N THR A 51 -16.13 -12.27 4.68
CA THR A 51 -15.62 -11.06 5.36
C THR A 51 -16.51 -9.86 5.05
N LEU A 52 -17.08 -9.76 3.84
CA LEU A 52 -18.04 -8.71 3.49
C LEU A 52 -19.25 -8.71 4.43
N ALA A 53 -19.91 -9.87 4.60
CA ALA A 53 -21.06 -10.00 5.49
C ALA A 53 -20.69 -9.70 6.95
N LYS A 54 -19.52 -10.17 7.41
CA LYS A 54 -19.03 -9.93 8.77
C LYS A 54 -18.76 -8.44 9.04
N VAL A 55 -18.12 -7.73 8.11
CA VAL A 55 -17.83 -6.29 8.23
C VAL A 55 -19.12 -5.47 8.24
N LEU A 56 -20.08 -5.79 7.36
CA LEU A 56 -21.39 -5.11 7.34
C LEU A 56 -22.17 -5.36 8.64
N LYS A 57 -22.10 -6.58 9.18
CA LYS A 57 -22.77 -6.94 10.44
C LYS A 57 -22.11 -6.31 11.66
N SER A 58 -20.78 -6.27 11.71
CA SER A 58 -20.03 -5.70 12.85
C SER A 58 -20.02 -4.18 12.83
N GLY A 59 -20.16 -3.56 11.65
CA GLY A 59 -19.99 -2.13 11.46
C GLY A 59 -18.53 -1.68 11.55
N VAL A 60 -17.56 -2.61 11.44
CA VAL A 60 -16.12 -2.34 11.57
C VAL A 60 -15.33 -3.08 10.49
N LEU A 61 -14.51 -2.33 9.74
CA LEU A 61 -13.49 -2.81 8.82
C LEU A 61 -12.12 -2.76 9.51
N ARG A 62 -11.49 -3.92 9.73
CA ARG A 62 -10.14 -4.02 10.31
C ARG A 62 -9.10 -4.05 9.20
N VAL A 63 -8.16 -3.11 9.20
CA VAL A 63 -7.12 -2.95 8.18
C VAL A 63 -5.75 -3.16 8.80
N GLY A 64 -5.06 -4.22 8.40
CA GLY A 64 -3.65 -4.42 8.71
C GLY A 64 -2.77 -3.55 7.81
N TYR A 65 -1.77 -2.87 8.35
CA TYR A 65 -0.86 -2.05 7.55
C TYR A 65 0.60 -2.19 7.98
N ALA A 66 1.50 -2.09 7.01
CA ALA A 66 2.94 -1.88 7.23
C ALA A 66 3.35 -0.52 6.66
N GLN A 67 4.24 0.20 7.35
CA GLN A 67 4.67 1.53 6.91
C GLN A 67 5.56 1.43 5.65
N THR A 68 5.13 2.12 4.60
CA THR A 68 5.77 2.34 3.30
C THR A 68 5.31 3.67 2.72
N GLY A 69 6.01 4.76 3.02
CA GLY A 69 5.66 6.06 2.41
C GLY A 69 5.79 6.00 0.88
N PRO A 70 4.90 6.63 0.09
CA PRO A 70 3.70 7.42 0.43
C PRO A 70 2.41 6.59 0.58
N PHE A 71 2.47 5.27 0.46
CA PHE A 71 1.28 4.41 0.45
C PHE A 71 0.61 4.31 1.82
N PHE A 72 1.42 4.12 2.86
CA PHE A 72 0.95 4.11 4.25
C PHE A 72 2.09 4.54 5.16
N TYR A 73 1.92 5.57 5.97
CA TYR A 73 2.97 6.07 6.85
C TYR A 73 2.38 6.69 8.10
N ARG A 74 3.20 6.76 9.15
CA ARG A 74 2.95 7.63 10.30
C ARG A 74 3.76 8.90 10.14
N ASN A 75 3.12 10.06 10.24
CA ASN A 75 3.83 11.34 10.22
C ASN A 75 4.72 11.43 11.48
N ALA A 76 6.02 11.58 11.30
CA ALA A 76 6.97 11.63 12.41
C ALA A 76 6.77 12.84 13.35
N LYS A 77 6.15 13.92 12.85
CA LYS A 77 5.89 15.15 13.63
C LYS A 77 4.55 15.11 14.36
N THR A 78 3.47 14.69 13.68
CA THR A 78 2.11 14.73 14.25
C THR A 78 1.67 13.40 14.86
N GLY A 79 2.35 12.29 14.51
CA GLY A 79 1.95 10.94 14.90
C GLY A 79 0.73 10.39 14.14
N GLU A 80 0.14 11.19 13.24
CA GLU A 80 -1.05 10.83 12.47
C GLU A 80 -0.71 9.83 11.37
N LEU A 81 -1.65 8.91 11.10
CA LEU A 81 -1.57 8.03 9.94
C LEU A 81 -1.92 8.80 8.66
N GLY A 82 -1.30 8.41 7.57
CA GLY A 82 -1.56 8.97 6.25
C GLY A 82 -1.02 8.08 5.15
N GLY A 83 -1.33 8.45 3.92
CA GLY A 83 -0.87 7.77 2.72
C GLY A 83 -2.03 7.39 1.82
N ILE A 84 -1.70 7.05 0.58
CA ILE A 84 -2.69 6.75 -0.46
C ILE A 84 -3.65 5.66 0.02
N TYR A 85 -3.14 4.59 0.63
CA TYR A 85 -3.96 3.47 1.07
C TYR A 85 -4.64 3.71 2.42
N PHE A 86 -4.11 4.60 3.26
CA PHE A 86 -4.83 5.07 4.44
C PHE A 86 -6.07 5.87 4.03
N ASP A 87 -5.90 6.84 3.12
CA ASP A 87 -6.99 7.67 2.61
C ASP A 87 -8.02 6.79 1.89
N ALA A 88 -7.56 5.84 1.07
CA ALA A 88 -8.42 4.93 0.35
C ALA A 88 -9.21 3.98 1.28
N ALA A 89 -8.57 3.37 2.30
CA ALA A 89 -9.27 2.55 3.28
C ALA A 89 -10.30 3.33 4.10
N THR A 90 -9.99 4.58 4.43
CA THR A 90 -10.91 5.48 5.15
C THR A 90 -12.13 5.82 4.31
N GLU A 91 -11.93 6.13 3.02
CA GLU A 91 -13.03 6.43 2.09
C GLU A 91 -13.87 5.18 1.81
N LEU A 92 -13.26 4.00 1.67
CA LEU A 92 -13.98 2.74 1.54
C LEU A 92 -14.90 2.49 2.74
N ALA A 93 -14.37 2.59 3.97
CA ALA A 93 -15.15 2.39 5.18
C ALA A 93 -16.34 3.35 5.27
N LYS A 94 -16.11 4.63 4.91
CA LYS A 94 -17.16 5.65 4.85
C LYS A 94 -18.25 5.28 3.83
N GLN A 95 -17.90 4.81 2.63
CA GLN A 95 -18.87 4.39 1.61
C GLN A 95 -19.65 3.14 2.02
N MET A 96 -19.02 2.23 2.76
CA MET A 96 -19.67 1.07 3.36
C MET A 96 -20.54 1.42 4.59
N GLY A 97 -20.44 2.63 5.12
CA GLY A 97 -21.13 3.05 6.35
C GLY A 97 -20.56 2.43 7.63
N VAL A 98 -19.30 1.97 7.60
CA VAL A 98 -18.63 1.28 8.73
C VAL A 98 -17.48 2.12 9.29
N LYS A 99 -17.04 1.79 10.51
CA LYS A 99 -15.80 2.33 11.09
C LYS A 99 -14.59 1.60 10.53
N VAL A 100 -13.44 2.25 10.51
CA VAL A 100 -12.16 1.62 10.18
C VAL A 100 -11.26 1.54 11.42
N GLU A 101 -10.63 0.38 11.63
CA GLU A 101 -9.64 0.16 12.66
C GLU A 101 -8.32 -0.28 12.03
N PHE A 102 -7.23 0.41 12.35
CA PHE A 102 -5.92 0.15 11.78
C PHE A 102 -5.03 -0.63 12.74
N LYS A 103 -4.42 -1.71 12.24
CA LYS A 103 -3.46 -2.55 13.00
C LYS A 103 -2.09 -2.53 12.33
N GLU A 104 -1.10 -1.97 13.02
CA GLU A 104 0.28 -1.97 12.53
C GLU A 104 0.90 -3.37 12.59
N VAL A 105 1.55 -3.77 11.52
CA VAL A 105 2.27 -5.03 11.34
C VAL A 105 3.55 -4.81 10.54
N THR A 106 4.40 -5.83 10.43
CA THR A 106 5.58 -5.83 9.54
C THR A 106 5.27 -6.65 8.29
N PHE A 107 6.02 -6.44 7.21
CA PHE A 107 5.87 -7.28 6.01
C PHE A 107 6.12 -8.77 6.29
N GLN A 108 7.01 -9.07 7.24
CA GLN A 108 7.33 -10.43 7.66
C GLN A 108 6.13 -11.15 8.28
N ASN A 109 5.32 -10.46 9.09
CA ASN A 109 4.18 -11.08 9.78
C ASN A 109 2.80 -10.77 9.16
N ALA A 110 2.72 -9.85 8.18
CA ALA A 110 1.46 -9.44 7.57
C ALA A 110 0.64 -10.60 6.97
N THR A 111 1.25 -11.44 6.13
CA THR A 111 0.51 -12.56 5.51
C THR A 111 0.02 -13.57 6.55
N VAL A 112 0.79 -13.82 7.61
CA VAL A 112 0.39 -14.72 8.69
C VAL A 112 -0.75 -14.13 9.52
N ALA A 113 -0.64 -12.86 9.90
CA ALA A 113 -1.68 -12.17 10.67
C ALA A 113 -3.02 -12.10 9.91
N LEU A 114 -2.97 -11.82 8.60
CA LEU A 114 -4.16 -11.83 7.74
C LEU A 114 -4.86 -13.19 7.72
N ARG A 115 -4.08 -14.28 7.61
CA ARG A 115 -4.58 -15.66 7.62
C ARG A 115 -5.15 -16.09 8.97
N ARG A 116 -4.64 -15.52 10.07
CA ARG A 116 -5.16 -15.75 11.43
C ARG A 116 -6.42 -14.93 11.75
N ASP A 117 -6.93 -14.17 10.78
CA ASP A 117 -8.10 -13.30 10.96
C ASP A 117 -7.88 -12.16 11.97
N ASP A 118 -6.63 -11.70 12.10
CA ASP A 118 -6.29 -10.53 12.92
C ASP A 118 -6.88 -9.22 12.36
N TYR A 119 -7.16 -9.19 11.05
CA TYR A 119 -7.78 -8.09 10.31
C TYR A 119 -8.40 -8.61 9.01
N ASP A 120 -9.22 -7.79 8.36
CA ASP A 120 -10.06 -8.15 7.21
C ASP A 120 -9.34 -7.96 5.87
N VAL A 121 -8.41 -7.01 5.80
CA VAL A 121 -7.61 -6.70 4.62
C VAL A 121 -6.22 -6.21 5.03
N PHE A 122 -5.19 -6.63 4.29
CA PHE A 122 -3.88 -5.98 4.36
C PHE A 122 -3.86 -4.80 3.39
N GLY A 123 -3.88 -3.58 3.93
CA GLY A 123 -4.07 -2.33 3.22
C GLY A 123 -2.78 -1.56 2.89
N SER A 124 -1.62 -2.21 2.83
CA SER A 124 -0.35 -1.57 2.42
C SER A 124 0.13 -2.08 1.06
N ALA A 125 1.20 -1.49 0.53
CA ALA A 125 1.81 -1.85 -0.74
C ALA A 125 2.44 -3.25 -0.70
N LEU A 126 1.62 -4.29 -0.92
CA LEU A 126 2.08 -5.66 -1.01
C LEU A 126 2.41 -6.00 -2.46
N THR A 127 3.69 -5.93 -2.80
CA THR A 127 4.17 -6.36 -4.12
C THR A 127 3.88 -7.86 -4.33
N TYR A 128 3.50 -8.19 -5.56
CA TYR A 128 3.08 -9.53 -5.96
C TYR A 128 4.27 -10.50 -5.91
N THR A 129 4.04 -11.67 -5.32
CA THR A 129 4.99 -12.80 -5.33
C THR A 129 4.23 -14.11 -5.41
N MET A 130 4.81 -15.13 -6.05
CA MET A 130 4.14 -16.44 -6.16
C MET A 130 3.98 -17.12 -4.79
N ALA A 131 4.96 -16.95 -3.90
CA ALA A 131 4.86 -17.46 -2.52
C ALA A 131 3.64 -16.90 -1.78
N ARG A 132 3.36 -15.59 -1.91
CA ARG A 132 2.17 -14.97 -1.31
C ARG A 132 0.88 -15.35 -2.02
N ALA A 133 0.88 -15.49 -3.34
CA ALA A 133 -0.30 -15.90 -4.10
C ALA A 133 -0.82 -17.30 -3.73
N MET A 134 0.03 -18.16 -3.16
CA MET A 134 -0.38 -19.46 -2.60
C MET A 134 -1.00 -19.36 -1.19
N ALA A 135 -0.99 -18.18 -0.57
CA ALA A 135 -1.38 -17.98 0.83
C ALA A 135 -2.46 -16.90 1.03
N VAL A 136 -2.57 -15.95 0.10
CA VAL A 136 -3.51 -14.83 0.13
C VAL A 136 -4.02 -14.53 -1.29
N ASP A 137 -5.18 -13.90 -1.37
CA ASP A 137 -5.69 -13.35 -2.62
C ASP A 137 -5.30 -11.86 -2.72
N TYR A 138 -4.78 -11.45 -3.86
CA TYR A 138 -4.52 -10.05 -4.13
C TYR A 138 -5.77 -9.33 -4.66
N ILE A 139 -5.88 -8.05 -4.33
CA ILE A 139 -6.90 -7.14 -4.88
C ILE A 139 -6.27 -6.32 -6.02
N GLY A 140 -6.93 -6.11 -7.14
CA GLY A 140 -6.41 -5.25 -8.23
C GLY A 140 -5.54 -5.96 -9.27
N PRO A 141 -4.56 -5.26 -9.90
CA PRO A 141 -3.64 -4.35 -9.23
C PRO A 141 -4.08 -2.89 -9.20
N ILE A 142 -3.70 -2.19 -8.12
CA ILE A 142 -3.90 -0.75 -7.92
C ILE A 142 -2.68 0.06 -8.41
N TYR A 143 -1.46 -0.47 -8.25
CA TYR A 143 -0.24 0.23 -8.62
C TYR A 143 0.80 -0.74 -9.20
N GLU A 144 1.70 -0.25 -10.06
CA GLU A 144 2.89 -0.97 -10.51
C GLU A 144 4.13 -0.30 -9.93
N VAL A 145 5.04 -1.09 -9.35
CA VAL A 145 6.25 -0.58 -8.72
C VAL A 145 7.45 -1.42 -9.14
N GLY A 146 8.55 -0.77 -9.53
CA GLY A 146 9.84 -1.43 -9.64
C GLY A 146 10.64 -1.32 -8.36
N SER A 147 11.81 -1.93 -8.37
CA SER A 147 12.82 -1.80 -7.34
C SER A 147 13.96 -0.91 -7.82
N LEU A 148 14.56 -0.16 -6.90
CA LEU A 148 15.78 0.59 -7.13
C LEU A 148 16.84 0.18 -6.11
N LEU A 149 18.07 0.56 -6.42
CA LEU A 149 19.23 0.35 -5.57
C LEU A 149 19.66 1.70 -4.99
N LEU A 150 19.95 1.73 -3.70
CA LEU A 150 20.50 2.89 -3.00
C LEU A 150 21.87 2.55 -2.45
N VAL A 151 22.86 3.41 -2.71
CA VAL A 151 24.23 3.24 -2.27
C VAL A 151 24.68 4.44 -1.46
N HIS A 152 25.68 4.25 -0.60
CA HIS A 152 26.36 5.36 0.05
C HIS A 152 27.07 6.22 -1.02
N LYS A 153 26.97 7.54 -0.96
CA LYS A 153 27.52 8.45 -1.98
C LYS A 153 29.02 8.24 -2.22
N ASP A 154 29.77 7.99 -1.14
CA ASP A 154 31.21 7.74 -1.20
C ASP A 154 31.56 6.42 -1.91
N ASN A 155 30.62 5.49 -2.03
CA ASN A 155 30.78 4.22 -2.75
C ASN A 155 30.15 4.27 -4.16
N ALA A 156 29.45 5.34 -4.52
CA ALA A 156 28.75 5.46 -5.81
C ALA A 156 29.72 5.38 -7.01
N GLY A 157 30.99 5.75 -6.80
CA GLY A 157 32.05 5.62 -7.80
C GLY A 157 32.28 4.17 -8.26
N ARG A 158 32.02 3.19 -7.40
CA ARG A 158 32.23 1.75 -7.64
C ARG A 158 31.24 1.14 -8.63
N PHE A 159 30.03 1.68 -8.72
CA PHE A 159 28.93 1.10 -9.49
C PHE A 159 28.57 1.99 -10.69
N LYS A 160 28.77 1.48 -11.90
CA LYS A 160 28.49 2.18 -13.16
C LYS A 160 27.37 1.53 -13.94
N LYS A 161 27.19 0.23 -13.79
CA LYS A 161 26.16 -0.57 -14.46
C LYS A 161 25.60 -1.62 -13.50
N LEU A 162 24.47 -2.21 -13.85
CA LEU A 162 23.74 -3.11 -12.98
C LEU A 162 24.55 -4.38 -12.64
N GLU A 163 25.40 -4.83 -13.55
CA GLU A 163 26.23 -6.02 -13.40
C GLU A 163 27.28 -5.87 -12.29
N ASP A 164 27.69 -4.64 -11.97
CA ASP A 164 28.69 -4.35 -10.94
C ASP A 164 28.19 -4.74 -9.54
N PHE A 165 26.88 -4.87 -9.36
CA PHE A 165 26.28 -5.33 -8.11
C PHE A 165 26.28 -6.87 -7.97
N ASN A 166 26.48 -7.62 -9.06
CA ASN A 166 26.52 -9.08 -9.04
C ASN A 166 27.94 -9.60 -8.78
N ASP A 167 28.50 -9.25 -7.62
CA ASP A 167 29.89 -9.52 -7.25
C ASP A 167 29.98 -10.06 -5.80
N PRO A 168 30.85 -11.05 -5.50
CA PRO A 168 30.98 -11.63 -4.15
C PRO A 168 31.47 -10.66 -3.07
N GLY A 169 32.06 -9.53 -3.47
CA GLY A 169 32.42 -8.42 -2.61
C GLY A 169 31.30 -7.39 -2.40
N VAL A 170 30.11 -7.58 -2.98
CA VAL A 170 28.94 -6.72 -2.78
C VAL A 170 27.99 -7.35 -1.77
N THR A 171 27.57 -6.57 -0.79
CA THR A 171 26.55 -6.96 0.19
C THR A 171 25.31 -6.11 0.04
N PHE A 172 24.18 -6.76 -0.22
CA PHE A 172 22.85 -6.16 -0.21
C PHE A 172 22.26 -6.17 1.20
N SER A 173 21.54 -5.11 1.55
CA SER A 173 20.61 -5.08 2.67
C SER A 173 19.17 -4.93 2.19
N VAL A 174 18.24 -5.54 2.94
CA VAL A 174 16.79 -5.46 2.73
C VAL A 174 16.09 -5.66 4.08
N VAL A 175 14.82 -5.27 4.20
CA VAL A 175 14.00 -5.68 5.36
C VAL A 175 13.51 -7.12 5.19
N SER A 176 13.48 -7.89 6.27
CA SER A 176 12.90 -9.24 6.26
C SER A 176 11.40 -9.20 5.96
N GLY A 177 10.95 -10.13 5.12
CA GLY A 177 9.60 -10.14 4.56
C GLY A 177 9.38 -9.13 3.43
N GLY A 178 10.39 -8.33 3.09
CA GLY A 178 10.36 -7.45 1.92
C GLY A 178 10.18 -8.25 0.63
N SER A 179 9.57 -7.63 -0.37
CA SER A 179 9.31 -8.33 -1.64
C SER A 179 10.56 -8.58 -2.47
N GLU A 180 11.61 -7.81 -2.17
CA GLU A 180 12.93 -7.78 -2.78
C GLU A 180 13.86 -8.87 -2.22
N GLU A 181 13.64 -9.30 -0.97
CA GLU A 181 14.44 -10.32 -0.28
C GLU A 181 14.61 -11.61 -1.12
N PRO A 182 13.54 -12.24 -1.64
CA PRO A 182 13.69 -13.42 -2.50
C PRO A 182 14.16 -13.09 -3.92
N ARG A 183 14.21 -11.81 -4.32
CA ARG A 183 14.58 -11.37 -5.67
C ARG A 183 16.07 -11.14 -5.79
N ILE A 184 16.71 -10.62 -4.74
CA ILE A 184 18.16 -10.34 -4.74
C ILE A 184 18.98 -11.57 -5.13
N PRO A 185 18.78 -12.78 -4.56
CA PRO A 185 19.56 -13.95 -4.97
C PRO A 185 19.32 -14.40 -6.42
N ILE A 186 18.18 -14.03 -7.01
CA ILE A 186 17.84 -14.36 -8.40
C ILE A 186 18.49 -13.34 -9.36
N LEU A 187 18.45 -12.06 -9.00
CA LEU A 187 18.97 -10.96 -9.82
C LEU A 187 20.50 -10.79 -9.69
N PHE A 188 21.03 -11.02 -8.49
CA PHE A 188 22.44 -10.84 -8.12
C PHE A 188 22.99 -12.07 -7.40
N PRO A 189 23.01 -13.25 -8.05
CA PRO A 189 23.32 -14.53 -7.42
C PRO A 189 24.72 -14.63 -6.80
N LYS A 190 25.66 -13.76 -7.17
CA LYS A 190 27.02 -13.73 -6.59
C LYS A 190 27.12 -12.85 -5.36
N ALA A 191 26.18 -11.93 -5.15
CA ALA A 191 26.22 -10.98 -4.06
C ALA A 191 25.79 -11.62 -2.72
N LYS A 192 26.23 -11.00 -1.63
CA LYS A 192 25.78 -11.37 -0.27
C LYS A 192 24.49 -10.64 0.06
N LEU A 193 23.69 -11.22 0.95
CA LEU A 193 22.44 -10.64 1.43
C LEU A 193 22.42 -10.62 2.96
N ILE A 194 22.08 -9.48 3.53
CA ILE A 194 21.74 -9.34 4.94
C ILE A 194 20.33 -8.75 5.09
N THR A 195 19.64 -9.11 6.16
CA THR A 195 18.29 -8.61 6.44
C THR A 195 18.23 -7.77 7.71
N THR A 196 17.41 -6.73 7.69
CA THR A 196 17.00 -5.97 8.88
C THR A 196 15.57 -6.32 9.27
N THR A 197 15.15 -5.92 10.47
CA THR A 197 13.79 -6.13 10.97
C THR A 197 13.07 -4.81 11.16
N GLY A 198 11.76 -4.77 10.96
CA GLY A 198 10.92 -3.59 11.23
C GLY A 198 10.37 -2.94 9.95
N GLN A 199 10.44 -1.61 9.88
CA GLN A 199 9.98 -0.83 8.73
C GLN A 199 10.91 -1.01 7.53
N ALA A 200 10.37 -0.82 6.31
CA ALA A 200 11.11 -1.06 5.08
C ALA A 200 12.36 -0.17 4.96
N GLU A 201 12.26 1.09 5.38
CA GLU A 201 13.32 2.08 5.35
C GLU A 201 14.51 1.71 6.24
N LEU A 202 14.33 0.89 7.27
CA LEU A 202 15.43 0.40 8.11
C LEU A 202 16.40 -0.50 7.33
N GLY A 203 16.01 -1.01 6.16
CA GLY A 203 16.92 -1.71 5.24
C GLY A 203 18.07 -0.85 4.71
N ALA A 204 17.96 0.48 4.79
CA ALA A 204 19.01 1.41 4.38
C ALA A 204 20.09 1.64 5.46
N GLU A 205 19.79 1.34 6.73
CA GLU A 205 20.70 1.58 7.85
C GLU A 205 22.03 0.86 7.73
N PRO A 206 22.10 -0.41 7.25
CA PRO A 206 23.38 -1.05 6.99
C PRO A 206 24.23 -0.34 5.93
N VAL A 207 23.62 0.30 4.93
CA VAL A 207 24.35 1.11 3.93
C VAL A 207 24.92 2.37 4.60
N ARG A 208 24.09 3.06 5.40
CA ARG A 208 24.50 4.24 6.17
C ARG A 208 25.66 3.93 7.11
N ALA A 209 25.60 2.78 7.77
CA ALA A 209 26.62 2.29 8.70
C ALA A 209 27.81 1.59 8.02
N ARG A 210 27.84 1.53 6.67
CA ARG A 210 28.87 0.83 5.87
C ARG A 210 29.03 -0.66 6.21
N LYS A 211 27.94 -1.29 6.64
CA LYS A 211 27.83 -2.75 6.86
C LYS A 211 27.30 -3.48 5.62
N SER A 212 26.63 -2.78 4.72
CA SER A 212 26.29 -3.24 3.37
C SER A 212 26.69 -2.18 2.34
N ASP A 213 26.78 -2.59 1.08
CA ASP A 213 27.11 -1.70 -0.03
C ASP A 213 25.88 -1.05 -0.65
N VAL A 214 24.76 -1.79 -0.65
CA VAL A 214 23.55 -1.43 -1.39
C VAL A 214 22.31 -1.84 -0.61
N TRP A 215 21.30 -0.98 -0.62
CA TRP A 215 19.95 -1.29 -0.19
C TRP A 215 19.07 -1.43 -1.42
N MET A 216 18.36 -2.55 -1.54
CA MET A 216 17.34 -2.75 -2.58
C MET A 216 15.96 -2.65 -1.94
N SER A 217 15.12 -1.79 -2.50
CA SER A 217 13.74 -1.57 -2.05
C SER A 217 12.90 -1.05 -3.21
N SER A 218 11.62 -0.79 -2.97
CA SER A 218 10.73 -0.20 -3.97
C SER A 218 11.29 1.12 -4.49
N GLN A 219 11.05 1.42 -5.77
CA GLN A 219 11.55 2.61 -6.44
C GLN A 219 11.16 3.88 -5.67
N VAL A 220 9.94 3.89 -5.12
CA VAL A 220 9.40 5.03 -4.39
C VAL A 220 10.14 5.20 -3.07
N ALA A 221 10.36 4.12 -2.31
CA ALA A 221 11.09 4.20 -1.05
C ALA A 221 12.54 4.67 -1.24
N VAL A 222 13.23 4.17 -2.27
CA VAL A 222 14.60 4.58 -2.60
C VAL A 222 14.65 6.05 -3.03
N GLN A 223 13.75 6.49 -3.91
CA GLN A 223 13.67 7.89 -4.34
C GLN A 223 13.38 8.84 -3.17
N LEU A 224 12.40 8.49 -2.32
CA LEU A 224 12.09 9.25 -1.11
C LEU A 224 13.32 9.36 -0.19
N MET A 225 14.02 8.24 0.05
CA MET A 225 15.20 8.25 0.91
C MET A 225 16.31 9.11 0.33
N ALA A 226 16.64 8.93 -0.95
CA ALA A 226 17.69 9.70 -1.63
C ALA A 226 17.41 11.21 -1.65
N LYS A 227 16.14 11.63 -1.69
CA LYS A 227 15.76 13.05 -1.58
C LYS A 227 15.89 13.61 -0.17
N ARG A 228 15.75 12.77 0.87
CA ARG A 228 15.71 13.18 2.28
C ARG A 228 17.07 13.20 2.97
N VAL A 229 18.04 12.46 2.46
CA VAL A 229 19.33 12.28 3.11
C VAL A 229 20.49 12.71 2.21
N ASN A 230 21.55 13.23 2.81
CA ASN A 230 22.73 13.73 2.07
C ASN A 230 23.87 12.71 1.95
N TRP A 231 23.71 11.51 2.52
CA TRP A 231 24.73 10.46 2.57
C TRP A 231 24.54 9.40 1.48
N ALA A 232 23.37 9.35 0.85
CA ALA A 232 22.97 8.31 -0.09
C ALA A 232 22.69 8.86 -1.48
N VAL A 233 22.79 8.00 -2.48
CA VAL A 233 22.29 8.25 -3.83
C VAL A 233 21.55 7.02 -4.36
N ALA A 234 20.49 7.25 -5.13
CA ALA A 234 19.84 6.19 -5.90
C ALA A 234 20.69 5.87 -7.14
N PHE A 235 20.98 4.59 -7.36
CA PHE A 235 21.62 4.13 -8.58
C PHE A 235 20.59 4.08 -9.71
N ASN A 236 20.89 4.79 -10.80
CA ASN A 236 20.11 4.81 -12.03
C ASN A 236 18.58 5.01 -11.82
N PRO A 237 18.15 6.12 -11.18
CA PRO A 237 16.79 6.30 -10.66
C PRO A 237 15.67 6.25 -11.72
N GLU A 238 16.00 6.48 -12.99
CA GLU A 238 15.05 6.46 -14.11
C GLU A 238 14.79 5.05 -14.67
N HIS A 239 15.58 4.06 -14.26
CA HIS A 239 15.54 2.70 -14.79
C HIS A 239 15.33 1.66 -13.67
N PRO A 240 14.16 1.66 -13.01
CA PRO A 240 13.84 0.68 -11.99
C PRO A 240 13.78 -0.73 -12.57
N ILE A 241 14.31 -1.69 -11.79
CA ILE A 241 14.39 -3.12 -12.13
C ILE A 241 13.21 -3.88 -11.49
N ASP A 242 13.01 -5.15 -11.87
CA ASP A 242 12.06 -6.06 -11.20
C ASP A 242 10.64 -5.47 -11.00
N ARG A 243 10.13 -4.80 -12.04
CA ARG A 243 8.77 -4.21 -12.04
C ARG A 243 7.72 -5.26 -11.79
N ARG A 244 6.89 -5.02 -10.77
CA ARG A 244 5.84 -5.93 -10.33
C ARG A 244 4.58 -5.17 -9.91
N PRO A 245 3.39 -5.77 -10.06
CA PRO A 245 2.19 -5.21 -9.49
C PRO A 245 2.28 -5.15 -7.95
N SER A 246 1.63 -4.14 -7.36
CA SER A 246 1.53 -3.94 -5.92
C SER A 246 0.13 -3.48 -5.55
N SER A 247 -0.42 -4.07 -4.50
CA SER A 247 -1.78 -3.80 -4.07
C SER A 247 -2.08 -4.37 -2.68
N TRP A 248 -3.34 -4.31 -2.27
CA TRP A 248 -3.86 -4.94 -1.07
C TRP A 248 -3.98 -6.46 -1.22
N ALA A 249 -4.14 -7.14 -0.08
CA ALA A 249 -4.40 -8.56 -0.03
C ALA A 249 -5.47 -8.94 0.99
N VAL A 250 -6.19 -10.00 0.71
CA VAL A 250 -7.22 -10.61 1.56
C VAL A 250 -6.93 -12.09 1.78
N ARG A 251 -7.66 -12.72 2.71
CA ARG A 251 -7.56 -14.16 2.93
C ARG A 251 -7.92 -14.92 1.65
N TYR A 252 -7.17 -15.98 1.39
CA TYR A 252 -7.42 -16.85 0.26
C TYR A 252 -8.81 -17.50 0.34
N GLY A 253 -9.57 -17.46 -0.77
CA GLY A 253 -10.87 -18.14 -0.89
C GLY A 253 -12.09 -17.36 -0.40
N ASP A 254 -11.94 -16.11 0.05
CA ASP A 254 -13.05 -15.21 0.37
C ASP A 254 -13.45 -14.39 -0.87
N TYR A 255 -14.06 -15.06 -1.84
CA TYR A 255 -14.34 -14.49 -3.15
C TYR A 255 -15.33 -13.32 -3.13
N GLU A 256 -16.31 -13.31 -2.22
CA GLU A 256 -17.22 -12.19 -2.06
C GLU A 256 -16.49 -10.93 -1.62
N TRP A 257 -15.60 -11.07 -0.64
CA TRP A 257 -14.79 -9.95 -0.17
C TRP A 257 -13.80 -9.50 -1.24
N LYS A 258 -13.14 -10.46 -1.90
CA LYS A 258 -12.22 -10.17 -3.01
C LYS A 258 -12.93 -9.42 -4.15
N ASN A 259 -14.06 -9.91 -4.62
CA ASN A 259 -14.80 -9.33 -5.75
C ASN A 259 -15.29 -7.91 -5.43
N PHE A 260 -15.78 -7.69 -4.21
CA PHE A 260 -16.18 -6.36 -3.75
C PHE A 260 -15.01 -5.38 -3.74
N LEU A 261 -13.85 -5.80 -3.20
CA LEU A 261 -12.66 -4.97 -3.18
C LEU A 261 -12.03 -4.77 -4.57
N ASP A 262 -12.10 -5.75 -5.46
CA ASP A 262 -11.65 -5.61 -6.86
C ASP A 262 -12.49 -4.58 -7.61
N PHE A 263 -13.81 -4.59 -7.41
CA PHE A 263 -14.71 -3.58 -7.95
C PHE A 263 -14.32 -2.18 -7.45
N TRP A 264 -14.09 -2.04 -6.14
CA TRP A 264 -13.65 -0.77 -5.56
C TRP A 264 -12.25 -0.32 -6.04
N ALA A 265 -11.29 -1.24 -6.13
CA ALA A 265 -9.96 -0.97 -6.69
C ALA A 265 -10.03 -0.53 -8.15
N GLY A 266 -11.02 -1.04 -8.90
CA GLY A 266 -11.34 -0.59 -10.26
C GLY A 266 -11.68 0.90 -10.32
N PHE A 267 -12.45 1.44 -9.36
CA PHE A 267 -12.73 2.88 -9.29
C PHE A 267 -11.47 3.69 -9.03
N LEU A 268 -10.68 3.31 -8.01
CA LEU A 268 -9.47 4.04 -7.64
C LEU A 268 -8.47 4.18 -8.79
N ARG A 269 -8.39 3.16 -9.65
CA ARG A 269 -7.49 3.14 -10.81
C ARG A 269 -8.04 3.94 -11.98
N THR A 270 -9.35 3.96 -12.18
CA THR A 270 -9.94 4.55 -13.40
C THR A 270 -10.28 6.03 -13.25
N ASN A 271 -10.55 6.51 -12.04
CA ASN A 271 -10.99 7.88 -11.80
C ASN A 271 -9.83 8.88 -11.54
N GLY A 272 -8.58 8.44 -11.61
CA GLY A 272 -7.40 9.28 -11.36
C GLY A 272 -7.10 9.58 -9.89
N GLU A 273 -7.83 8.96 -8.95
CA GLU A 273 -7.70 9.23 -7.52
C GLU A 273 -6.36 8.73 -6.97
N THR A 274 -5.87 7.59 -7.47
CA THR A 274 -4.57 7.04 -7.08
C THR A 274 -3.43 8.01 -7.42
N GLU A 275 -3.44 8.60 -8.62
CA GLU A 275 -2.47 9.59 -9.08
C GLU A 275 -2.58 10.89 -8.27
N ARG A 276 -3.81 11.35 -8.00
CA ARG A 276 -4.06 12.55 -7.19
C ARG A 276 -3.52 12.40 -5.77
N LEU A 277 -3.83 11.28 -5.11
CA LEU A 277 -3.34 10.96 -3.76
C LEU A 277 -1.82 10.78 -3.75
N MET A 278 -1.26 10.12 -4.77
CA MET A 278 0.19 9.97 -4.92
C MET A 278 0.88 11.33 -4.93
N LYS A 279 0.41 12.28 -5.74
CA LYS A 279 0.96 13.64 -5.78
C LYS A 279 0.92 14.31 -4.40
N ILE A 280 -0.23 14.30 -3.74
CA ILE A 280 -0.43 14.93 -2.43
C ILE A 280 0.51 14.34 -1.38
N HIS A 281 0.62 13.03 -1.31
CA HIS A 281 1.45 12.38 -0.30
C HIS A 281 2.94 12.51 -0.61
N MET A 282 3.35 12.51 -1.87
CA MET A 282 4.74 12.79 -2.25
C MET A 282 5.16 14.22 -1.88
N GLU A 283 4.28 15.21 -2.08
CA GLU A 283 4.49 16.60 -1.62
C GLU A 283 4.62 16.66 -0.09
N ARG A 284 3.70 16.03 0.66
CA ARG A 284 3.73 15.97 2.13
C ARG A 284 4.99 15.30 2.68
N LEU A 285 5.53 14.34 1.92
CA LEU A 285 6.74 13.62 2.28
C LEU A 285 8.03 14.36 1.86
N GLY A 286 7.93 15.58 1.32
CA GLY A 286 9.06 16.41 0.95
C GLY A 286 9.79 15.88 -0.29
N SER A 287 9.04 15.34 -1.26
CA SER A 287 9.60 14.67 -2.43
C SER A 287 8.99 15.09 -3.76
N ALA A 288 8.18 16.15 -3.75
CA ALA A 288 7.78 16.89 -4.96
C ALA A 288 8.82 17.94 -5.30
#